data_AF-A0A6A6E0L8-F1
#
_entry.id   AF-A0A6A6E0L8-F1
#
_cell.length_a   1.000
_cell.length_b   1.000
_cell.length_c   1.000
_cell.angle_alpha   90.00
_cell.angle_beta   90.00
_cell.angle_gamma   90.00
#
_symmetry.space_group_name_H-M   'P 1'
#
loop_
_entity.id
_entity.type
_entity.pdbx_description
1 polymer ?
#
loop_
_entity_poly.entity_id
_entity_poly.type
_entity_poly.pdbx_seq_one_letter_code
_entity_poly.pdbx_strand_id
1 'polypeptide(L)' 'MVRLVTDDDIGLKVLHEVPAEAAQVINIVAIHGIGAYLDESWCKNIGMVESAQWVNWLDNEDMLLVVAPHARIM' A
#
# COMPACT_ATOMS: atom_id res chain seq x y z
N MET A 1 21.73 -27.59 1.29
CA MET A 1 20.40 -27.36 0.69
C MET A 1 20.08 -25.89 0.93
N VAL A 2 19.80 -25.11 -0.12
CA VAL A 2 19.52 -23.67 0.01
C VAL A 2 18.04 -23.49 0.37
N ARG A 3 17.74 -22.62 1.34
CA ARG A 3 16.36 -22.29 1.75
C ARG A 3 15.66 -21.49 0.64
N LEU A 4 14.37 -21.74 0.42
CA LEU A 4 13.55 -20.92 -0.47
C LEU A 4 13.42 -19.49 0.11
N VAL A 5 13.40 -18.50 -0.77
CA VAL A 5 13.09 -17.09 -0.42
C VAL A 5 11.58 -16.97 -0.22
N THR A 6 11.16 -16.35 0.89
CA THR A 6 9.74 -16.06 1.20
C THR A 6 9.49 -14.55 1.25
N ASP A 7 8.24 -14.11 1.34
CA ASP A 7 7.89 -12.67 1.41
C ASP A 7 8.60 -11.96 2.58
N ASP A 8 8.79 -12.67 3.70
CA ASP A 8 9.55 -12.20 4.86
C ASP A 8 11.01 -11.83 4.54
N ASP A 9 11.57 -12.36 3.46
CA ASP A 9 12.95 -12.11 3.02
C ASP A 9 13.08 -10.91 2.06
N ILE A 10 11.99 -10.52 1.40
CA ILE A 10 12.00 -9.51 0.32
C ILE A 10 11.71 -8.11 0.86
N GLY A 11 11.08 -8.03 2.04
CA GLY A 11 10.68 -6.75 2.64
C GLY A 11 9.56 -6.03 1.87
N LEU A 12 8.79 -6.77 1.06
CA LEU A 12 7.63 -6.28 0.33
C LEU A 12 6.36 -6.72 1.05
N LYS A 13 5.41 -5.81 1.24
CA LYS A 13 4.10 -6.11 1.83
C LYS A 13 3.03 -5.72 0.82
N VAL A 14 2.29 -6.70 0.31
CA VAL A 14 1.13 -6.40 -0.53
C VAL A 14 0.05 -5.77 0.34
N LEU A 15 -0.34 -4.55 0.01
CA LEU A 15 -1.42 -3.81 0.67
C LEU A 15 -2.76 -4.07 -0.02
N HIS A 16 -2.75 -4.11 -1.36
CA HIS A 16 -3.95 -4.34 -2.14
C HIS A 16 -3.65 -5.30 -3.29
N GLU A 17 -4.42 -6.38 -3.40
CA GLU A 17 -4.38 -7.31 -4.52
C GLU A 17 -5.45 -6.97 -5.55
N VAL A 18 -5.19 -7.32 -6.81
CA VAL A 18 -6.14 -7.03 -7.90
C VAL A 18 -7.07 -8.21 -8.13
N PRO A 19 -8.37 -7.97 -8.38
CA PRO A 19 -9.29 -9.03 -8.76
C PRO A 19 -8.79 -9.80 -9.99
N ALA A 20 -8.95 -11.12 -9.98
CA ALA A 20 -8.43 -12.02 -11.02
C ALA A 20 -8.98 -11.72 -12.42
N GLU A 21 -10.09 -10.99 -12.50
CA GLU A 21 -10.78 -10.63 -13.74
C GLU A 21 -10.30 -9.31 -14.36
N ALA A 22 -9.36 -8.60 -13.73
CA ALA A 22 -8.87 -7.33 -14.25
C ALA A 22 -8.06 -7.52 -15.54
N ALA A 23 -8.59 -7.03 -16.66
CA ALA A 23 -7.94 -7.12 -17.96
C ALA A 23 -6.62 -6.33 -18.04
N GLN A 24 -6.43 -5.33 -17.18
CA GLN A 24 -5.21 -4.54 -17.10
C GLN A 24 -4.89 -4.21 -15.64
N VAL A 25 -3.73 -4.70 -15.18
CA VAL A 25 -3.24 -4.51 -13.82
C VAL A 25 -2.18 -3.41 -13.81
N ILE A 26 -2.30 -2.46 -12.88
CA ILE A 26 -1.25 -1.47 -12.59
C ILE A 26 -0.52 -1.95 -11.35
N ASN A 27 0.80 -2.17 -11.43
CA ASN A 27 1.59 -2.49 -10.25
C ASN A 27 2.20 -1.20 -9.69
N ILE A 28 1.94 -0.89 -8.42
CA ILE A 28 2.48 0.25 -7.70
C ILE A 28 3.36 -0.29 -6.59
N VAL A 29 4.63 0.14 -6.57
CA VAL A 29 5.58 -0.19 -5.51
C VAL A 29 5.90 1.09 -4.74
N ALA A 30 5.52 1.14 -3.48
CA ALA A 30 5.72 2.26 -2.59
C ALA A 30 7.03 2.09 -1.81
N ILE A 31 8.02 2.94 -2.09
CA ILE A 31 9.35 2.87 -1.46
C ILE A 31 9.46 4.01 -0.45
N HIS A 32 9.76 3.67 0.81
CA HIS A 32 10.03 4.65 1.86
C HIS A 32 11.53 4.79 2.14
N GLY A 33 11.90 5.90 2.79
CA GLY A 33 13.26 6.12 3.26
C GLY A 33 13.63 5.19 4.43
N ILE A 34 14.93 4.98 4.64
CA ILE A 34 15.44 4.20 5.77
C ILE A 34 14.96 4.80 7.10
N GLY A 35 14.46 3.95 8.00
CA GLY A 35 13.95 4.35 9.31
C GLY A 35 12.52 4.90 9.33
N ALA A 36 11.86 5.03 8.18
CA ALA A 36 10.43 5.35 8.14
C ALA A 36 9.59 4.09 8.40
N TYR A 37 8.49 4.23 9.13
CA TYR A 37 7.55 3.15 9.36
C TYR A 37 6.60 3.02 8.17
N LEU A 38 6.44 1.81 7.63
CA LEU A 38 5.65 1.55 6.42
C LEU A 38 4.21 2.09 6.57
N ASP A 39 3.59 1.81 7.71
CA ASP A 39 2.20 2.20 7.96
C ASP A 39 2.03 3.72 8.25
N GLU A 40 3.12 4.47 8.41
CA GLU A 40 3.10 5.91 8.74
C GLU A 40 3.59 6.80 7.59
N SER A 41 4.33 6.24 6.63
CA SER A 41 4.99 6.99 5.56
C SER A 41 3.99 7.59 4.55
N TRP A 42 2.86 6.92 4.35
CA TRP A 42 1.81 7.33 3.41
C TRP A 42 0.52 7.65 4.13
N CYS A 43 0.61 8.47 5.18
CA CYS A 43 -0.55 8.90 5.96
C CYS A 43 -1.06 10.28 5.54
N LYS A 44 -2.39 10.42 5.47
CA LYS A 44 -3.08 11.70 5.26
C LYS A 44 -4.11 11.92 6.36
N ASN A 45 -4.13 13.12 6.94
CA ASN A 45 -5.20 13.51 7.84
C ASN A 45 -6.46 13.85 7.02
N ILE A 46 -7.54 13.11 7.28
CA ILE A 46 -8.87 13.34 6.69
C ILE A 46 -9.86 13.96 7.69
N GLY A 47 -9.45 14.12 8.94
CA GLY A 47 -10.21 14.78 9.99
C GLY A 47 -9.90 16.28 10.10
N MET A 48 -10.51 16.94 11.08
CA MET A 48 -10.21 18.34 11.39
C MET A 48 -8.92 18.43 12.24
N VAL A 49 -8.39 19.64 12.41
CA VAL A 49 -7.20 19.87 13.24
C VAL A 49 -7.42 19.41 14.68
N GLU A 50 -8.61 19.64 15.23
CA GLU A 50 -8.97 19.26 16.60
C GLU A 50 -9.37 17.78 16.74
N SER A 51 -9.63 17.10 15.62
CA SER A 51 -10.07 15.70 15.56
C SER A 51 -9.40 14.97 14.40
N ALA A 52 -8.06 14.92 14.46
CA ALA A 52 -7.27 14.32 13.40
C ALA A 52 -7.59 12.84 13.23
N GLN A 53 -7.81 12.44 11.98
CA GLN A 53 -8.01 11.07 11.57
C GLN A 53 -7.00 10.76 10.47
N TRP A 54 -5.93 10.04 10.82
CA TRP A 54 -4.89 9.66 9.88
C TRP A 54 -5.25 8.34 9.23
N VAL A 55 -5.19 8.30 7.90
CA VAL A 55 -5.39 7.08 7.12
C VAL A 55 -4.22 6.87 6.18
N ASN A 56 -3.81 5.62 6.01
CA ASN A 56 -2.88 5.26 4.95
C ASN A 56 -3.59 5.38 3.60
N TRP A 57 -3.18 6.32 2.75
CA TRP A 57 -3.88 6.61 1.50
C TRP A 57 -3.60 5.58 0.38
N LEU A 58 -2.66 4.65 0.59
CA LEU A 58 -2.42 3.50 -0.28
C LEU A 58 -3.38 2.33 0.01
N ASP A 59 -3.83 2.21 1.26
CA ASP A 59 -4.65 1.09 1.74
C ASP A 59 -6.15 1.46 1.84
N ASN A 60 -6.45 2.74 2.07
CA ASN A 60 -7.83 3.21 2.18
C ASN A 60 -8.56 3.18 0.82
N GLU A 61 -9.69 2.47 0.77
CA GLU A 61 -10.51 2.27 -0.44
C GLU A 61 -11.01 3.60 -1.07
N ASP A 62 -11.23 4.63 -0.26
CA ASP A 62 -11.71 5.95 -0.71
C ASP A 62 -10.58 6.89 -1.19
N MET A 63 -9.34 6.38 -1.32
CA MET A 63 -8.16 7.16 -1.71
C MET A 63 -7.61 6.75 -3.08
N LEU A 64 -6.39 6.21 -3.15
CA LEU A 64 -5.73 5.90 -4.42
C LEU A 64 -6.54 4.89 -5.25
N LEU A 65 -7.23 3.97 -4.58
CA LEU A 65 -8.04 2.94 -5.22
C LEU A 65 -9.26 3.51 -5.99
N VAL A 66 -9.74 4.72 -5.65
CA VAL A 66 -10.82 5.38 -6.40
C VAL A 66 -10.39 5.73 -7.84
N VAL A 67 -9.13 6.13 -8.03
CA VAL A 67 -8.59 6.51 -9.35
C VAL A 67 -7.83 5.38 -10.02
N ALA A 68 -7.40 4.37 -9.26
CA ALA A 68 -6.70 3.20 -9.75
C ALA A 68 -7.29 1.90 -9.17
N PRO A 69 -8.54 1.53 -9.52
CA PRO A 69 -9.25 0.40 -8.91
C PRO A 69 -8.65 -0.98 -9.25
N HIS A 70 -7.82 -1.05 -10.29
CA HIS A 70 -7.10 -2.27 -10.68
C HIS A 70 -5.61 -2.19 -10.32
N ALA A 71 -5.26 -1.39 -9.30
CA ALA A 71 -3.90 -1.32 -8.79
C ALA A 71 -3.60 -2.46 -7.83
N ARG A 72 -2.47 -3.14 -8.07
CA ARG A 72 -1.80 -3.99 -7.09
C ARG A 72 -0.77 -3.12 -6.39
N ILE A 73 -0.90 -2.97 -5.08
CA ILE A 73 -0.09 -2.05 -4.28
C ILE A 73 0.80 -2.85 -3.35
N MET A 74 2.10 -2.58 -3.40
CA MET A 74 3.17 -3.24 -2.63
C MET A 74 4.12 -2.24 -2.00
#